data_AF-A0A9E3G875-F1
#
_entry.id   AF-A0A9E3G875-F1
#
_cell.length_a   1.000
_cell.length_b   1.000
_cell.length_c   1.000
_cell.angle_alpha   90.00
_cell.angle_beta   90.00
_cell.angle_gamma   90.00
#
_symmetry.space_group_name_H-M   'P 1'
#
loop_
_entity.id
_entity.type
_entity.pdbx_description
1 polymer ?
#
loop_
_entity_poly.entity_id
_entity_poly.type
_entity_poly.pdbx_seq_one_letter_code
_entity_poly.pdbx_strand_id
1 'polypeptide(L)'
;MTLFSVYAGTNQEDQQRALTLRCRLDHAVSNLEPGVLVTGTVAEDVLGDNGSILIPAGSKVVGHGFCDAERARFLGRGRWTCFVGDHQISALGVLMDAGQKEGLTGTEQVDGVDPLQVKQAIYRDGIFLCVPAGTEFLIRLQGKVSIQELGSAYNR
;
A
#
# COMPACT_ATOMS: atom_id res chain seq x y z
N MET A 1 19.84 -0.29 18.56
CA MET A 1 18.91 0.45 17.69
C MET A 1 19.73 1.13 16.61
N THR A 2 19.76 0.55 15.42
CA THR A 2 20.50 1.13 14.29
C THR A 2 19.46 1.59 13.28
N LEU A 3 19.31 2.90 13.14
CA LEU A 3 18.33 3.51 12.25
C LEU A 3 19.06 3.89 10.96
N PHE A 4 18.93 3.06 9.93
CA PHE A 4 19.46 3.39 8.61
C PHE A 4 18.38 4.18 7.85
N SER A 5 18.63 5.46 7.61
CA SER A 5 17.81 6.29 6.73
C SER A 5 18.41 6.27 5.33
N VAL A 6 17.71 5.69 4.36
CA VAL A 6 18.05 5.87 2.95
C VAL A 6 17.26 7.09 2.46
N TYR A 7 17.97 8.08 1.94
CA TYR A 7 17.37 9.27 1.35
C TYR A 7 16.86 8.91 -0.06
N ALA A 8 15.54 8.95 -0.29
CA ALA A 8 15.07 9.40 -1.60
C ALA A 8 14.99 10.92 -1.48
N GLY A 9 15.85 11.61 -2.23
CA GLY A 9 16.18 13.00 -1.97
C GLY A 9 15.02 13.99 -2.22
N THR A 10 15.32 15.26 -1.96
CA THR A 10 14.33 16.35 -1.83
C THR A 10 14.42 17.39 -2.95
N ASN A 11 15.27 17.19 -3.97
CA ASN A 11 15.37 18.07 -5.12
C ASN A 11 14.36 17.69 -6.23
N GLN A 12 14.04 18.63 -7.13
CA GLN A 12 13.25 18.31 -8.33
C GLN A 12 13.88 17.21 -9.20
N GLU A 13 15.19 17.00 -9.10
CA GLU A 13 15.92 15.87 -9.71
C GLU A 13 15.83 14.57 -8.87
N ASP A 14 15.51 14.63 -7.58
CA ASP A 14 15.28 13.44 -6.73
C ASP A 14 13.84 12.92 -6.80
N GLN A 15 12.88 13.77 -7.24
CA GLN A 15 11.55 13.32 -7.63
C GLN A 15 11.59 12.27 -8.76
N GLN A 16 12.71 12.19 -9.51
CA GLN A 16 12.96 11.23 -10.57
C GLN A 16 13.42 9.84 -10.09
N ARG A 17 13.67 9.62 -8.79
CA ARG A 17 13.91 8.28 -8.21
C ARG A 17 12.76 7.81 -7.32
N ALA A 18 11.52 8.06 -7.73
CA ALA A 18 10.36 7.52 -7.05
C ALA A 18 10.33 5.98 -7.22
N LEU A 19 10.87 5.27 -6.23
CA LEU A 19 10.79 3.81 -6.12
C LEU A 19 9.32 3.40 -6.20
N THR A 20 8.97 2.63 -7.21
CA THR A 20 7.61 2.13 -7.41
C THR A 20 7.60 0.66 -7.09
N LEU A 21 6.74 0.26 -6.15
CA LEU A 21 6.51 -1.13 -5.82
C LEU A 21 5.34 -1.61 -6.66
N ARG A 22 5.54 -2.65 -7.46
CA ARG A 22 4.43 -3.39 -8.04
C ARG A 22 3.97 -4.43 -7.06
N CYS A 23 2.67 -4.43 -6.75
CA CYS A 23 2.09 -5.27 -5.72
C CYS A 23 0.79 -5.91 -6.21
N ARG A 24 0.36 -6.94 -5.48
CA ARG A 24 -0.91 -7.61 -5.66
C ARG A 24 -1.66 -7.66 -4.35
N LEU A 25 -2.94 -7.32 -4.35
CA LEU A 25 -3.76 -7.35 -3.13
C LEU A 25 -3.87 -8.77 -2.58
N ASP A 26 -3.64 -8.93 -1.27
CA ASP A 26 -3.77 -10.22 -0.59
C ASP A 26 -5.24 -10.56 -0.32
N HIS A 27 -6.04 -9.54 0.00
CA HIS A 27 -7.46 -9.65 0.30
C HIS A 27 -8.26 -8.57 -0.44
N ALA A 28 -9.57 -8.78 -0.55
CA ALA A 28 -10.45 -7.75 -1.08
C ALA A 28 -10.43 -6.54 -0.14
N VAL A 29 -10.41 -5.36 -0.73
CA VAL A 29 -10.42 -4.09 -0.01
C VAL A 29 -11.79 -3.46 -0.22
N SER A 30 -12.50 -3.17 0.87
CA SER A 30 -13.81 -2.51 0.81
C SER A 30 -13.95 -1.47 1.90
N ASN A 31 -14.97 -0.61 1.78
CA ASN A 31 -15.34 0.34 2.80
C ASN A 31 -16.50 -0.16 3.66
N LEU A 32 -16.64 -1.46 3.89
CA LEU A 32 -17.62 -1.94 4.87
C LEU A 32 -17.26 -1.45 6.28
N GLU A 33 -15.99 -1.62 6.64
CA GLU A 33 -15.46 -1.19 7.93
C GLU A 33 -14.78 0.20 7.85
N PRO A 34 -14.83 1.00 8.93
CA PRO A 34 -14.06 2.23 9.02
C PRO A 34 -12.56 1.92 9.03
N GLY A 35 -11.77 2.70 8.29
CA GLY A 35 -10.32 2.52 8.22
C GLY A 35 -9.95 1.37 7.28
N VAL A 36 -9.72 1.70 6.02
CA VAL A 36 -9.45 0.70 4.98
C VAL A 36 -7.99 0.26 5.07
N LEU A 37 -7.73 -0.99 5.43
CA LEU A 37 -6.38 -1.56 5.42
C LEU A 37 -6.09 -2.14 4.04
N VAL A 38 -4.97 -1.72 3.45
CA VAL A 38 -4.50 -2.22 2.16
C VAL A 38 -3.31 -3.12 2.43
N THR A 39 -3.49 -4.42 2.20
CA THR A 39 -2.43 -5.42 2.32
C THR A 39 -2.13 -6.04 0.97
N GLY A 40 -0.85 -6.27 0.69
CA GLY A 40 -0.44 -6.90 -0.55
C GLY A 40 0.92 -7.56 -0.50
N THR A 41 1.23 -8.23 -1.60
CA THR A 41 2.51 -8.89 -1.82
C THR A 41 3.24 -8.19 -2.96
N VAL A 42 4.52 -7.88 -2.74
CA VAL A 42 5.40 -7.30 -3.77
C VAL A 42 5.61 -8.33 -4.89
N ALA A 43 5.38 -7.91 -6.13
CA ALA A 43 5.36 -8.80 -7.29
C ALA A 43 6.74 -9.01 -7.93
N GLU A 44 7.64 -8.04 -7.80
CA GLU A 44 8.98 -8.05 -8.41
C GLU A 44 10.02 -7.42 -7.48
N ASP A 45 11.28 -7.82 -7.63
CA ASP A 45 12.38 -7.29 -6.84
C ASP A 45 12.54 -5.78 -7.10
N VAL A 46 12.58 -5.02 -6.01
CA VAL A 46 12.83 -3.59 -6.04
C VAL A 46 14.29 -3.35 -5.73
N LEU A 47 15.01 -2.81 -6.71
CA LEU A 47 16.44 -2.55 -6.62
C LEU A 47 16.71 -1.16 -6.05
N GLY A 48 17.71 -1.05 -5.18
CA GLY A 48 18.30 0.21 -4.75
C GLY A 48 19.29 0.76 -5.79
N ASP A 49 19.75 1.99 -5.57
CA ASP A 49 20.64 2.71 -6.49
C ASP A 49 21.97 2.00 -6.77
N ASN A 50 22.43 1.16 -5.85
CA ASN A 50 23.65 0.35 -5.97
C ASN A 50 23.41 -1.01 -6.68
N GLY A 51 22.20 -1.27 -7.18
CA GLY A 51 21.81 -2.52 -7.81
C GLY A 51 21.50 -3.68 -6.84
N SER A 52 21.59 -3.45 -5.52
CA SER A 52 21.17 -4.44 -4.53
C SER A 52 19.65 -4.50 -4.39
N ILE A 53 19.11 -5.68 -4.08
CA ILE A 53 17.67 -5.84 -3.80
C ILE A 53 17.36 -5.16 -2.45
N LEU A 54 16.52 -4.13 -2.50
CA LEU A 54 16.02 -3.43 -1.31
C LEU A 54 14.75 -4.09 -0.76
N ILE A 55 13.83 -4.46 -1.66
CA ILE A 55 12.57 -5.13 -1.32
C ILE A 55 12.40 -6.31 -2.27
N PRO A 56 12.61 -7.55 -1.80
CA PRO A 56 12.44 -8.72 -2.63
C PRO A 56 10.97 -8.96 -3.02
N ALA A 57 10.76 -9.56 -4.18
CA ALA A 57 9.48 -10.15 -4.54
C ALA A 57 9.00 -11.12 -3.44
N GLY A 58 7.69 -11.16 -3.22
CA GLY A 58 7.08 -11.93 -2.12
C GLY A 58 7.04 -11.20 -0.77
N SER A 59 7.73 -10.06 -0.62
CA SER A 59 7.65 -9.24 0.60
C SER A 59 6.22 -8.75 0.84
N LYS A 60 5.80 -8.69 2.11
CA LYS A 60 4.48 -8.15 2.48
C LYS A 60 4.53 -6.64 2.57
N VAL A 61 3.48 -5.99 2.11
CA VAL A 61 3.31 -4.54 2.21
C VAL A 61 1.95 -4.20 2.80
N VAL A 62 1.95 -3.20 3.69
CA VAL A 62 0.76 -2.74 4.39
C VAL A 62 0.70 -1.22 4.35
N GLY A 63 -0.49 -0.69 4.10
CA GLY A 63 -0.78 0.74 4.20
C GLY A 63 -2.25 0.96 4.52
N HIS A 64 -2.61 2.22 4.70
CA HIS A 64 -3.99 2.62 4.93
C HIS A 64 -4.54 3.36 3.71
N GLY A 65 -5.80 3.10 3.43
CA GLY A 65 -6.59 3.79 2.42
C GLY A 65 -7.82 4.46 3.01
N PHE A 66 -8.49 5.21 2.17
CA PHE A 66 -9.79 5.81 2.43
C PHE A 66 -10.62 5.84 1.15
N CYS A 67 -11.94 5.78 1.32
CA CYS A 67 -12.89 5.88 0.22
C CYS A 67 -12.99 7.34 -0.24
N ASP A 68 -12.80 7.58 -1.55
CA ASP A 68 -13.09 8.84 -2.22
C ASP A 68 -14.29 8.64 -3.13
N ALA A 69 -15.45 9.11 -2.65
CA ALA A 69 -16.73 8.95 -3.35
C ALA A 69 -16.82 9.78 -4.63
N GLU A 70 -16.19 10.97 -4.67
CA GLU A 70 -16.23 11.83 -5.85
C GLU A 70 -15.53 11.18 -7.04
N ARG A 71 -14.48 10.41 -6.76
CA ARG A 71 -13.68 9.71 -7.78
C ARG A 71 -14.01 8.24 -7.92
N ALA A 72 -14.90 7.71 -7.08
CA ALA A 72 -15.21 6.27 -6.95
C ALA A 72 -13.93 5.41 -6.81
N ARG A 73 -13.01 5.84 -5.93
CA ARG A 73 -11.68 5.23 -5.77
C ARG A 73 -11.29 5.05 -4.30
N PHE A 74 -10.50 4.02 -4.02
CA PHE A 74 -9.74 3.93 -2.78
C PHE A 74 -8.41 4.66 -2.94
N LEU A 75 -8.27 5.80 -2.28
CA LEU A 75 -7.00 6.51 -2.20
C LEU A 75 -6.17 5.95 -1.05
N GLY A 76 -4.85 6.02 -1.16
CA GLY A 76 -3.93 5.57 -0.11
C GLY A 76 -2.70 6.46 -0.09
N ARG A 77 -2.69 7.48 0.77
CA ARG A 77 -1.56 8.40 0.93
C ARG A 77 -1.06 8.31 2.36
N GLY A 78 0.25 8.24 2.53
CA GLY A 78 0.88 8.28 3.85
C GLY A 78 1.90 7.18 4.02
N ARG A 79 2.04 6.68 5.26
CA ARG A 79 3.04 5.67 5.59
C ARG A 79 2.64 4.29 5.04
N TRP A 80 3.55 3.70 4.29
CA TRP A 80 3.55 2.31 3.87
C TRP A 80 4.68 1.58 4.57
N THR A 81 4.43 0.33 4.95
CA THR A 81 5.40 -0.54 5.61
C THR A 81 5.54 -1.84 4.84
N CYS A 82 6.76 -2.15 4.42
CA CYS A 82 7.16 -3.42 3.84
C CYS A 82 7.86 -4.27 4.90
N PHE A 83 7.53 -5.56 4.94
CA PHE A 83 8.14 -6.55 5.83
C PHE A 83 9.07 -7.42 4.99
N VAL A 84 10.37 -7.32 5.25
CA VAL A 84 11.46 -7.95 4.49
C VAL A 84 12.31 -8.78 5.45
N GLY A 85 12.05 -10.09 5.51
CA GLY A 85 12.64 -10.95 6.53
C GLY A 85 12.38 -10.39 7.93
N ASP A 86 13.44 -10.19 8.71
CA ASP A 86 13.38 -9.59 10.05
C ASP A 86 13.46 -8.06 10.04
N HIS A 87 13.14 -7.40 8.93
CA HIS A 87 13.18 -5.94 8.82
C HIS A 87 11.81 -5.37 8.43
N GLN A 88 11.51 -4.20 8.97
CA GLN A 88 10.47 -3.32 8.49
C GLN A 88 11.08 -2.14 7.76
N ILE A 89 10.66 -1.94 6.53
CA ILE A 89 11.01 -0.79 5.70
C ILE A 89 9.77 0.08 5.61
N SER A 90 9.81 1.28 6.19
CA SER A 90 8.70 2.24 6.15
C SER A 90 9.06 3.47 5.34
N ALA A 91 8.12 3.93 4.52
CA ALA A 91 8.28 5.12 3.70
C ALA A 91 6.94 5.81 3.48
N LEU A 92 6.96 7.08 3.09
CA LEU A 92 5.74 7.71 2.59
C LEU A 92 5.48 7.20 1.17
N GLY A 93 4.21 7.10 0.79
CA GLY A 93 3.86 6.66 -0.54
C GLY A 93 2.42 6.94 -0.91
N VAL A 94 2.17 6.79 -2.21
CA VAL A 94 0.87 7.00 -2.84
C VAL A 94 0.45 5.73 -3.56
N LEU A 95 -0.74 5.24 -3.24
CA LEU A 95 -1.41 4.13 -3.90
C LEU A 95 -1.83 4.53 -5.30
N MET A 96 -1.55 3.68 -6.28
CA MET A 96 -1.96 3.88 -7.67
C MET A 96 -2.49 2.57 -8.24
N ASP A 97 -3.38 2.66 -9.22
CA ASP A 97 -3.78 1.52 -10.05
C ASP A 97 -2.66 1.13 -11.04
N ALA A 98 -2.87 0.02 -11.75
CA ALA A 98 -1.94 -0.46 -12.78
C ALA A 98 -1.73 0.56 -13.92
N GLY A 99 -2.66 1.49 -14.13
CA GLY A 99 -2.58 2.59 -15.08
C GLY A 99 -1.85 3.82 -14.54
N GLN A 100 -1.21 3.72 -13.37
CA GLN A 100 -0.54 4.81 -12.64
C GLN A 100 -1.45 5.99 -12.29
N LYS A 101 -2.77 5.79 -12.27
CA LYS A 101 -3.69 6.78 -11.74
C LYS A 101 -3.83 6.55 -10.24
N GLU A 102 -3.95 7.64 -9.50
CA GLU A 102 -4.02 7.57 -8.06
C GLU A 102 -5.24 6.79 -7.57
N GLY A 103 -5.01 5.88 -6.64
CA GLY A 103 -6.02 5.04 -6.01
C GLY A 103 -6.49 3.88 -6.87
N LEU A 104 -7.20 2.96 -6.21
CA LEU A 104 -7.77 1.78 -6.84
C LEU A 104 -9.21 2.05 -7.24
N THR A 105 -9.56 1.67 -8.46
CA THR A 105 -10.95 1.74 -8.91
C THR A 105 -11.70 0.55 -8.34
N GLY A 106 -12.71 0.83 -7.51
CA GLY A 106 -13.58 -0.20 -6.95
C GLY A 106 -14.73 -0.53 -7.88
N THR A 107 -15.31 -1.71 -7.70
CA THR A 107 -16.62 -2.07 -8.23
C THR A 107 -17.66 -2.00 -7.11
N GLU A 108 -18.93 -1.87 -7.49
CA GLU A 108 -20.06 -1.94 -6.56
C GLU A 108 -20.49 -3.39 -6.28
N GLN A 109 -19.61 -4.38 -6.46
CA GLN A 109 -19.99 -5.79 -6.42
C GLN A 109 -20.32 -6.25 -4.99
N VAL A 110 -21.54 -6.78 -4.81
CA VAL A 110 -22.17 -7.08 -3.50
C VAL A 110 -22.17 -8.58 -3.16
N ASP A 111 -21.46 -9.42 -3.92
CA ASP A 111 -21.59 -10.87 -3.77
C ASP A 111 -21.20 -11.35 -2.37
N GLY A 112 -22.17 -11.93 -1.65
CA GLY A 112 -21.98 -12.46 -0.31
C GLY A 112 -21.85 -11.42 0.81
N VAL A 113 -22.09 -10.14 0.53
CA VAL A 113 -22.03 -9.06 1.52
C VAL A 113 -23.44 -8.76 2.07
N ASP A 114 -23.54 -8.56 3.38
CA ASP A 114 -24.80 -8.17 4.03
C ASP A 114 -25.30 -6.81 3.50
N PRO A 115 -26.51 -6.72 2.93
CA PRO A 115 -27.10 -5.47 2.45
C PRO A 115 -27.15 -4.36 3.51
N LEU A 116 -27.29 -4.71 4.80
CA LEU A 116 -27.27 -3.72 5.88
C LEU A 116 -25.90 -3.05 6.01
N GLN A 117 -24.82 -3.82 5.87
CA GLN A 117 -23.45 -3.28 5.93
C GLN A 117 -23.16 -2.39 4.70
N VAL A 118 -23.62 -2.78 3.52
CA VAL A 118 -23.52 -1.94 2.31
C VAL A 118 -24.26 -0.62 2.50
N LYS A 119 -25.48 -0.65 3.05
CA LYS A 119 -26.25 0.57 3.35
C LYS A 119 -25.54 1.47 4.35
N GLN A 120 -24.90 0.89 5.38
CA GLN A 120 -24.10 1.64 6.35
C GLN A 120 -22.87 2.29 5.70
N ALA A 121 -22.17 1.56 4.83
CA ALA A 121 -21.04 2.10 4.07
C ALA A 121 -21.45 3.28 3.18
N ILE A 122 -22.56 3.13 2.44
CA ILE A 122 -23.11 4.22 1.60
C ILE A 122 -23.52 5.42 2.45
N TYR A 123 -24.16 5.20 3.59
CA TYR A 123 -24.55 6.31 4.47
C TYR A 123 -23.33 7.07 5.03
N ARG A 124 -22.26 6.35 5.35
CA ARG A 124 -21.04 6.91 5.94
C ARG A 124 -20.16 7.61 4.90
N ASP A 125 -19.93 6.96 3.76
CA ASP A 125 -18.91 7.35 2.79
C ASP A 125 -19.51 7.86 1.47
N GLY A 126 -20.84 7.81 1.30
CA GLY A 126 -21.55 8.25 0.08
C GLY A 126 -21.63 7.21 -1.04
N ILE A 127 -20.77 6.20 -1.01
CA ILE A 127 -20.72 5.09 -1.98
C ILE A 127 -20.24 3.81 -1.30
N PHE A 128 -20.58 2.65 -1.86
CA PHE A 128 -19.94 1.38 -1.53
C PHE A 128 -18.93 1.01 -2.62
N LEU A 129 -17.69 0.74 -2.23
CA LEU A 129 -16.63 0.31 -3.14
C LEU A 129 -15.99 -0.98 -2.62
N CYS A 130 -15.70 -1.89 -3.55
CA CYS A 130 -14.95 -3.10 -3.31
C CYS A 130 -13.90 -3.28 -4.41
N VAL A 131 -12.66 -3.61 -4.04
CA VAL A 131 -11.59 -3.98 -4.96
C VAL A 131 -11.25 -5.44 -4.67
N PRO A 132 -11.33 -6.35 -5.66
CA PRO A 132 -11.15 -7.76 -5.42
C PRO A 132 -9.71 -8.10 -5.03
N ALA A 133 -9.55 -9.18 -4.26
CA ALA A 133 -8.25 -9.77 -4.00
C ALA A 133 -7.53 -10.11 -5.32
N GLY A 134 -6.20 -10.08 -5.31
CA GLY A 134 -5.42 -10.35 -6.52
C GLY A 134 -5.33 -9.20 -7.51
N THR A 135 -6.04 -8.08 -7.28
CA THR A 135 -5.90 -6.86 -8.09
C THR A 135 -4.48 -6.33 -8.00
N GLU A 136 -3.89 -5.99 -9.14
CA GLU A 136 -2.58 -5.35 -9.20
C GLU A 136 -2.67 -3.88 -8.84
N PHE A 137 -1.71 -3.42 -8.04
CA PHE A 137 -1.57 -2.03 -7.67
C PHE A 137 -0.11 -1.62 -7.58
N LEU A 138 0.12 -0.32 -7.59
CA LEU A 138 1.43 0.27 -7.44
C LEU A 138 1.47 1.11 -6.17
N ILE A 139 2.62 1.14 -5.49
CA ILE A 139 2.91 2.13 -4.46
C ILE A 139 4.08 2.96 -4.95
N ARG A 140 3.86 4.25 -5.18
CA ARG A 140 4.95 5.19 -5.45
C ARG A 140 5.49 5.71 -4.13
N LEU A 141 6.68 5.25 -3.74
CA LEU A 141 7.35 5.75 -2.55
C LEU A 141 7.88 7.17 -2.75
N GLN A 142 7.90 7.93 -1.67
CA GLN A 142 8.28 9.32 -1.62
C GLN A 142 9.11 9.61 -0.37
N GLY A 143 10.13 10.46 -0.52
CA GLY A 143 10.93 10.97 0.58
C GLY A 143 11.74 9.89 1.31
N LYS A 144 11.91 10.07 2.63
CA LYS A 144 12.82 9.24 3.42
C LYS A 144 12.27 7.83 3.64
N VAL A 145 13.14 6.85 3.45
CA VAL A 145 12.89 5.45 3.80
C VAL A 145 13.58 5.15 5.13
N SER A 146 12.83 4.64 6.11
CA SER A 146 13.33 4.20 7.40
C SER A 146 13.36 2.68 7.47
N ILE A 147 14.50 2.11 7.86
CA ILE A 147 14.66 0.67 8.07
C ILE A 147 14.77 0.40 9.57
N GLN A 148 13.97 -0.55 10.06
CA GLN A 148 13.95 -0.99 11.45
C GLN A 148 14.07 -2.52 11.51
N GLU A 149 14.98 -3.03 12.35
CA GLU A 149 15.02 -4.45 12.69
C GLU A 149 13.84 -4.84 13.58
N LEU A 150 13.17 -5.93 13.22
CA LEU A 150 12.23 -6.64 14.08
C LEU A 150 13.06 -7.45 15.08
N GLY A 151 12.94 -7.12 16.36
CA GLY A 151 13.55 -7.95 17.39
C GLY A 151 13.03 -9.38 17.26
N SER A 152 13.93 -10.33 17.00
CA SER A 152 13.57 -11.74 16.96
C SER A 152 12.91 -12.14 18.28
N ALA A 153 11.66 -12.62 18.21
CA ALA A 153 10.94 -13.12 19.39
C ALA A 153 11.56 -14.42 19.95
N TYR A 154 12.57 -14.98 19.28
CA TYR A 154 13.34 -16.14 19.73
C TYR A 154 14.70 -15.71 20.29
N ASN A 155 14.67 -15.14 21.49
CA ASN A 155 15.79 -15.16 22.42
C ASN A 155 15.26 -15.51 23.82
N ARG A 156 14.93 -16.79 24.00
CA ARG A 156 14.86 -17.46 25.30
C ARG A 156 15.35 -18.89 25.15
#